data_AF-A0AAD5MJC1-F1
#
_entry.id   AF-A0AAD5MJC1-F1
#
_cell.length_a   1.000
_cell.length_b   1.000
_cell.length_c   1.000
_cell.angle_alpha   90.00
_cell.angle_beta   90.00
_cell.angle_gamma   90.00
#
_symmetry.space_group_name_H-M   'P 1'
#
loop_
_entity.id
_entity.type
_entity.pdbx_description
1 polymer ?
#
loop_
_entity_poly.entity_id
_entity_poly.type
_entity_poly.pdbx_seq_one_letter_code
_entity_poly.pdbx_strand_id
1 'polypeptide(L)' 'MELNREQKRLLMISEYKVGTNAADTVRRINEAWDEGTVGKTAVYDNFKEFKAGNERYRFRRRLL' A
#
# COMPACT_ATOMS: atom_id res chain seq x y z
N MET A 1 1.24 -16.83 -5.89
CA MET A 1 0.12 -16.66 -4.94
C MET A 1 -0.35 -15.22 -5.09
N GLU A 2 -1.61 -14.96 -5.42
CA GLU A 2 -2.08 -13.60 -5.65
C GLU A 2 -2.45 -12.90 -4.33
N LEU A 3 -1.89 -11.71 -4.10
CA LEU A 3 -2.25 -10.89 -2.95
C LEU A 3 -3.58 -10.18 -3.18
N ASN A 4 -4.46 -10.21 -2.18
CA ASN A 4 -5.66 -9.39 -2.20
C ASN A 4 -5.34 -7.91 -1.90
N ARG A 5 -6.32 -7.02 -2.11
CA ARG A 5 -6.16 -5.57 -1.93
C ARG A 5 -5.73 -5.18 -0.50
N GLU A 6 -6.25 -5.86 0.51
CA GLU A 6 -5.92 -5.59 1.91
C GLU A 6 -4.49 -5.99 2.23
N GLN A 7 -4.04 -7.16 1.77
CA GLN A 7 -2.66 -7.61 1.91
C GLN A 7 -1.68 -6.65 1.23
N LYS A 8 -1.97 -6.23 -0.02
CA LYS A 8 -1.16 -5.23 -0.72
C LYS A 8 -1.06 -3.93 0.08
N ARG A 9 -2.16 -3.46 0.66
CA ARG A 9 -2.19 -2.25 1.50
C ARG A 9 -1.38 -2.42 2.79
N LEU A 10 -1.50 -3.56 3.46
CA LEU A 10 -0.73 -3.86 4.68
C LEU A 10 0.77 -3.88 4.40
N LEU A 11 1.20 -4.43 3.26
CA LEU A 11 2.60 -4.38 2.83
C LEU A 11 3.07 -2.93 2.60
N MET A 12 2.27 -2.10 1.93
CA MET A 12 2.59 -0.68 1.74
C MET A 12 2.72 0.07 3.08
N ILE A 13 1.84 -0.21 4.06
CA ILE A 13 1.92 0.36 5.41
C ILE A 13 3.19 -0.12 6.12
N SER A 14 3.53 -1.40 6.00
CA SER A 14 4.75 -1.96 6.59
C SER A 14 6.00 -1.27 6.05
N GLU A 15 6.12 -1.13 4.72
CA GLU A 15 7.23 -0.40 4.08
C GLU A 15 7.26 1.08 4.50
N TYR A 16 6.10 1.74 4.56
CA TYR A 16 6.02 3.12 5.04
C TYR A 16 6.53 3.27 6.48
N LYS A 17 6.15 2.35 7.38
CA LYS A 17 6.53 2.39 8.79
C LYS A 17 8.01 2.14 9.05
N VAL A 18 8.68 1.39 8.18
CA VAL A 18 10.14 1.21 8.25
C VAL A 18 10.91 2.36 7.58
N GLY A 19 10.20 3.38 7.10
CA GLY A 19 10.80 4.59 6.53
C GLY A 19 11.16 4.48 5.05
N THR A 20 10.66 3.48 4.32
CA THR A 20 10.88 3.39 2.88
C THR A 20 10.11 4.50 2.12
N ASN A 21 10.48 4.75 0.86
CA ASN A 21 9.73 5.63 -0.04
C ASN A 21 8.83 4.83 -1.00
N ALA A 22 7.92 5.53 -1.68
CA ALA A 22 6.94 4.92 -2.57
C ALA A 22 7.56 4.19 -3.78
N ALA A 23 8.66 4.71 -4.35
CA ALA A 23 9.32 4.11 -5.49
C ALA A 23 9.99 2.77 -5.11
N ASP A 24 10.72 2.76 -4.00
CA ASP A 24 11.33 1.55 -3.46
C ASP A 24 10.27 0.52 -3.03
N THR A 25 9.14 0.98 -2.50
CA THR A 25 8.03 0.10 -2.12
C THR A 25 7.43 -0.61 -3.34
N VAL A 26 7.22 0.09 -4.46
CA VAL A 26 6.76 -0.52 -5.72
C VAL A 26 7.74 -1.60 -6.16
N ARG A 27 9.03 -1.26 -6.19
CA ARG A 27 10.10 -2.16 -6.62
C ARG A 27 10.14 -3.42 -5.74
N ARG A 28 10.24 -3.25 -4.41
CA ARG A 28 10.34 -4.36 -3.45
C ARG A 28 9.13 -5.29 -3.49
N ILE A 29 7.91 -4.75 -3.55
CA ILE A 29 6.70 -5.59 -3.59
C ILE A 29 6.63 -6.37 -4.91
N ASN A 30 6.95 -5.73 -6.04
CA ASN A 30 6.94 -6.42 -7.33
C ASN A 30 8.09 -7.43 -7.49
N GLU A 31 9.27 -7.17 -6.90
CA GLU A 31 10.39 -8.13 -6.85
C GLU A 31 10.09 -9.34 -5.96
N ALA A 32 9.39 -9.17 -4.84
CA ALA A 32 9.13 -10.23 -3.87
C ALA A 32 7.92 -11.12 -4.20
N TRP A 33 6.94 -10.60 -4.95
CA TRP A 33 5.73 -11.35 -5.30
C TRP A 33 5.65 -11.68 -6.79
N ASP A 34 5.57 -10.67 -7.65
CA ASP A 34 5.57 -10.77 -9.12
C ASP A 34 5.43 -9.35 -9.70
N GLU A 35 5.91 -9.12 -10.92
CA GLU A 35 5.73 -7.84 -11.61
C GLU A 35 4.24 -7.49 -11.76
N GLY A 36 3.89 -6.23 -11.47
CA GLY A 36 2.50 -5.78 -11.54
C GLY A 36 1.65 -6.11 -10.31
N THR A 37 2.21 -6.76 -9.28
CA THR A 37 1.53 -6.97 -7.99
C THR A 37 0.97 -5.66 -7.44
N VAL A 38 1.75 -4.58 -7.49
CA VAL A 38 1.31 -3.22 -7.17
C VAL A 38 1.66 -2.23 -8.29
N GLY A 39 0.72 -1.32 -8.55
CA GLY A 39 0.92 -0.22 -9.50
C GLY A 39 1.56 1.00 -8.85
N LYS A 40 2.44 1.68 -9.59
CA LYS A 40 3.14 2.89 -9.13
C LYS A 40 2.19 3.96 -8.61
N THR A 41 1.17 4.34 -9.39
CA THR A 41 0.19 5.37 -8.98
C THR A 41 -0.51 5.00 -7.67
N ALA A 42 -0.96 3.75 -7.54
CA ALA A 42 -1.65 3.29 -6.35
C ALA A 42 -0.77 3.38 -5.09
N VAL A 43 0.50 3.00 -5.18
CA VAL A 43 1.44 3.11 -4.05
C VAL A 43 1.67 4.57 -3.68
N TYR A 44 1.87 5.46 -4.66
CA TYR A 44 2.09 6.88 -4.40
C TYR A 44 0.87 7.54 -3.72
N ASP A 45 -0.34 7.23 -4.17
CA ASP A 45 -1.54 7.78 -3.57
C ASP A 45 -1.77 7.24 -2.15
N ASN A 46 -1.51 5.96 -1.90
CA ASN A 46 -1.54 5.43 -0.53
C ASN A 46 -0.48 6.10 0.36
N PHE A 47 0.73 6.36 -0.15
CA PHE A 47 1.75 7.06 0.62
C PHE A 47 1.38 8.51 0.95
N LYS A 48 0.66 9.21 0.08
CA LYS A 48 0.10 10.54 0.40
C LYS A 48 -0.90 10.44 1.55
N GLU A 49 -1.79 9.45 1.51
CA GLU A 49 -2.75 9.20 2.60
C GLU A 49 -2.06 8.84 3.91
N PHE A 50 -1.02 8.00 3.89
CA PHE A 50 -0.28 7.63 5.09
C PHE A 50 0.42 8.83 5.74
N LYS A 51 1.00 9.73 4.92
CA LYS A 51 1.57 11.01 5.39
C LYS A 51 0.52 11.93 6.00
N ALA A 52 -0.73 11.86 5.53
CA ALA A 52 -1.86 12.60 6.10
C ALA A 52 -2.43 11.94 7.38
N GLY A 53 -1.87 10.83 7.85
CA GLY A 53 -2.37 10.07 9.00
C GLY A 53 -3.53 9.11 8.68
N ASN A 54 -3.90 8.98 7.39
CA ASN A 54 -5.00 8.14 6.92
C ASN A 54 -4.56 6.69 6.63
N GLU A 55 -3.70 6.13 7.50
CA GLU A 55 -3.23 4.74 7.39
C GLU A 55 -4.40 3.76 7.54
N ARG A 56 -5.28 4.03 8.51
CA ARG A 56 -6.49 3.25 8.82
C ARG A 56 -7.69 3.71 8.00
N TYR A 57 -7.70 3.47 6.69
CA TYR A 57 -8.95 3.57 5.94
C TYR A 57 -9.81 2.35 6.28
N ARG A 58 -10.56 2.42 7.39
CA ARG A 58 -11.68 1.48 7.63
C ARG A 58 -12.74 1.76 6.58
N PHE A 59 -13.24 0.71 5.97
CA PHE A 59 -14.57 0.73 5.36
C PHE A 59 -15.55 1.20 6.46
N ARG A 60 -15.87 2.50 6.53
CA ARG A 60 -17.14 2.90 7.12
C ARG A 60 -18.18 2.38 6.14
N ARG A 61 -18.70 1.17 6.37
CA ARG A 61 -20.08 0.90 5.97
C ARG A 61 -20.87 2.11 6.48
N ARG A 62 -21.47 2.88 5.57
CA ARG A 62 -22.57 3.75 5.96
C ARG A 62 -23.60 2.83 6.61
N LEU A 63 -23.70 2.90 7.93
CA LEU A 63 -24.94 2.61 8.63
C LEU A 63 -25.63 3.95 8.79
N LEU A 64 -26.26 4.42 7.72
CA LEU A 64 -27.40 5.34 7.67
C LEU A 64 -28.03 5.16 6.30
#